data_AF-A0A965G0A0-F1
#
_entry.id   AF-A0A965G0A0-F1
#
_cell.length_a   1.000
_cell.length_b   1.000
_cell.length_c   1.000
_cell.angle_alpha   90.00
_cell.angle_beta   90.00
_cell.angle_gamma   90.00
#
_symmetry.space_group_name_H-M   'P 1'
#
loop_
_entity.id
_entity.type
_entity.pdbx_description
1 polymer ?
#
loop_
_entity_poly.entity_id
_entity_poly.type
_entity_poly.pdbx_seq_one_letter_code
_entity_poly.pdbx_strand_id
1 'polypeptide(L)'
;MADARSIALVCATEVSLWEELGVRALAVAKAEPALAPLLKRYVFEPKNFGEGIVRRLAERLSPSGHDVPLIVQVLSEAVAADPEVLAQMRADIRATLERDPATEHALIPFLWYICNLYPRRTSRSISTPPHVLA
;
A
#
# COMPACT_ATOMS: atom_id res chain seq x y z
N MET A 1 -12.90 -17.81 -3.25
CA MET A 1 -12.62 -17.27 -1.91
C MET A 1 -11.18 -17.61 -1.57
N ALA A 2 -10.29 -16.61 -1.48
CA ALA A 2 -8.93 -16.83 -0.98
C ALA A 2 -9.03 -17.22 0.50
N ASP A 3 -8.37 -18.31 0.90
CA ASP A 3 -8.35 -18.72 2.29
C ASP A 3 -7.53 -17.73 3.14
N ALA A 4 -7.85 -17.61 4.44
CA ALA A 4 -7.19 -16.66 5.33
C ALA A 4 -5.67 -16.92 5.50
N ARG A 5 -5.23 -18.17 5.29
CA ARG A 5 -3.81 -18.56 5.36
C ARG A 5 -3.05 -18.10 4.11
N SER A 6 -3.68 -18.14 2.95
CA SER A 6 -3.20 -17.61 1.68
C SER A 6 -3.10 -16.10 1.73
N ILE A 7 -4.06 -15.40 2.33
CA ILE A 7 -4.00 -13.94 2.55
C ILE A 7 -2.80 -13.59 3.45
N ALA A 8 -2.63 -14.31 4.56
CA ALA A 8 -1.51 -14.08 5.46
C ALA A 8 -0.14 -14.31 4.78
N LEU A 9 -0.04 -15.32 3.90
CA LEU A 9 1.17 -15.62 3.15
C LEU A 9 1.49 -14.54 2.12
N VAL A 10 0.50 -14.11 1.33
CA VAL A 10 0.64 -13.03 0.35
C VAL A 10 1.12 -11.75 1.02
N CYS A 11 0.55 -11.40 2.17
CA CYS A 11 0.91 -10.19 2.90
C CYS A 11 2.11 -10.38 3.85
N ALA A 12 2.82 -11.52 3.83
CA ALA A 12 3.91 -11.79 4.76
C ALA A 12 5.10 -10.85 4.55
N THR A 13 5.54 -10.63 3.30
CA THR A 13 6.66 -9.73 2.96
C THR A 13 6.28 -8.76 1.85
N GLU A 14 7.04 -7.67 1.71
CA GLU A 14 6.85 -6.71 0.61
C GLU A 14 6.98 -7.41 -0.75
N VAL A 15 7.95 -8.31 -0.85
CA VAL A 15 8.22 -9.09 -2.06
C VAL A 15 7.03 -9.97 -2.41
N SER A 16 6.51 -10.76 -1.46
CA SER A 16 5.38 -11.66 -1.72
C SER A 16 4.11 -10.90 -2.13
N LEU A 17 3.87 -9.75 -1.49
CA LEU A 17 2.73 -8.92 -1.83
C LEU A 17 2.89 -8.31 -3.23
N TRP A 18 4.10 -7.84 -3.56
CA TRP A 18 4.39 -7.24 -4.86
C TRP A 18 4.28 -8.26 -6.00
N GLU A 19 4.75 -9.49 -5.79
CA GLU A 19 4.59 -10.58 -6.76
C GLU A 19 3.11 -10.88 -7.03
N GLU A 20 2.29 -11.02 -5.98
CA GLU A 20 0.84 -11.20 -6.14
C GLU A 20 0.20 -10.03 -6.89
N LEU A 21 0.57 -8.79 -6.56
CA LEU A 21 0.08 -7.60 -7.25
C LEU A 21 0.43 -7.63 -8.75
N GLY A 22 1.65 -8.03 -9.09
CA GLY A 22 2.09 -8.18 -10.48
C GLY A 22 1.28 -9.22 -11.26
N VAL A 23 1.07 -10.41 -10.66
CA VAL A 23 0.27 -11.48 -11.27
C VAL A 23 -1.17 -11.03 -11.50
N ARG A 24 -1.79 -10.39 -10.49
CA ARG A 24 -3.17 -9.88 -10.59
C ARG A 24 -3.28 -8.73 -11.58
N ALA A 25 -2.34 -7.79 -11.57
CA ALA A 25 -2.32 -6.69 -12.53
C ALA A 25 -2.21 -7.21 -13.96
N LEU A 26 -1.40 -8.23 -14.22
CA LEU A 26 -1.31 -8.84 -15.54
C LEU A 26 -2.63 -9.50 -15.97
N ALA A 27 -3.28 -10.23 -15.06
CA ALA A 27 -4.58 -10.84 -15.33
C ALA A 27 -5.66 -9.78 -15.64
N VAL A 28 -5.73 -8.72 -14.85
CA VAL A 28 -6.68 -7.61 -15.06
C VAL A 28 -6.37 -6.84 -16.33
N ALA A 29 -5.10 -6.55 -16.63
CA ALA A 29 -4.73 -5.85 -17.87
C ALA A 29 -5.11 -6.65 -19.13
N LYS A 30 -5.09 -7.99 -19.06
CA LYS A 30 -5.56 -8.87 -20.14
C LYS A 30 -7.08 -8.91 -20.26
N ALA A 31 -7.78 -8.99 -19.13
CA ALA A 31 -9.24 -9.03 -19.10
C ALA A 31 -9.86 -7.67 -19.49
N GLU A 32 -9.25 -6.57 -19.07
CA GLU A 32 -9.73 -5.21 -19.27
C GLU A 32 -8.59 -4.29 -19.74
N PRO A 33 -8.34 -4.22 -21.07
CA PRO A 33 -7.27 -3.40 -21.64
C PRO A 33 -7.38 -1.91 -21.33
N ALA A 34 -8.59 -1.41 -21.03
CA ALA A 34 -8.82 -0.02 -20.63
C ALA A 34 -8.10 0.36 -19.33
N LEU A 35 -7.85 -0.61 -18.44
CA LEU A 35 -7.13 -0.40 -17.18
C LEU A 35 -5.61 -0.53 -17.33
N ALA A 36 -5.10 -1.01 -18.47
CA ALA A 36 -3.68 -1.23 -18.68
C ALA A 36 -2.81 0.03 -18.45
N PRO A 37 -3.20 1.25 -18.89
CA PRO A 37 -2.41 2.46 -18.62
C PRO A 37 -2.34 2.84 -17.14
N LEU A 38 -3.37 2.47 -16.36
CA LEU A 38 -3.42 2.70 -14.91
C LEU A 38 -2.49 1.70 -14.21
N LEU A 39 -2.59 0.42 -14.55
CA LEU A 39 -1.75 -0.64 -13.98
C LEU A 39 -0.28 -0.47 -14.35
N LYS A 40 0.00 0.02 -15.57
CA LYS A 40 1.36 0.35 -15.99
C LYS A 40 2.01 1.38 -15.08
N ARG A 41 1.30 2.46 -14.75
CA ARG A 41 1.83 3.54 -13.90
C ARG A 41 2.12 3.10 -12.47
N TYR A 42 1.27 2.27 -11.88
CA TYR A 42 1.36 1.94 -10.44
C TYR A 42 1.94 0.57 -10.12
N VAL A 43 1.99 -0.36 -11.08
CA VAL A 43 2.44 -1.75 -10.85
C VAL A 43 3.57 -2.16 -11.78
N PHE A 44 3.54 -1.81 -13.07
CA PHE A 44 4.58 -2.28 -14.01
C PHE A 44 5.79 -1.35 -14.17
N GLU A 45 5.62 -0.04 -14.03
CA GLU A 45 6.73 0.93 -14.04
C GLU A 45 7.52 0.95 -12.72
N PRO A 46 6.88 0.91 -11.53
CA PRO A 46 7.59 0.87 -10.26
C PRO A 46 8.34 -0.44 -10.05
N LYS A 47 9.48 -0.41 -9.36
CA LYS A 47 10.32 -1.60 -9.13
C LYS A 47 9.88 -2.41 -7.91
N ASN A 48 9.20 -1.77 -6.96
CA ASN A 48 8.81 -2.38 -5.71
C ASN A 48 7.50 -1.77 -5.18
N PHE A 49 6.97 -2.39 -4.13
CA PHE A 49 5.74 -1.97 -3.47
C PHE A 49 5.78 -0.52 -2.98
N GLY A 50 6.90 -0.09 -2.39
CA GLY A 50 7.07 1.27 -1.87
C GLY A 50 6.94 2.33 -2.97
N GLU A 51 7.66 2.15 -4.09
CA GLU A 51 7.60 3.07 -5.23
C GLU A 51 6.19 3.13 -5.84
N GLY A 52 5.52 1.98 -5.97
CA GLY A 52 4.15 1.92 -6.47
C GLY A 52 3.15 2.64 -5.58
N ILE A 53 3.24 2.45 -4.26
CA ILE A 53 2.41 3.15 -3.27
C ILE A 53 2.70 4.65 -3.27
N VAL A 54 3.96 5.05 -3.25
CA VAL A 54 4.35 6.47 -3.20
C VAL A 54 3.77 7.21 -4.39
N ARG A 55 3.89 6.63 -5.60
CA ARG A 55 3.30 7.22 -6.80
C ARG A 55 1.78 7.27 -6.73
N ARG A 56 1.13 6.22 -6.24
CA ARG A 56 -0.33 6.20 -6.07
C ARG A 56 -0.81 7.26 -5.08
N LEU A 57 -0.09 7.45 -3.98
CA LEU A 57 -0.36 8.48 -2.98
C LEU A 57 -0.13 9.87 -3.54
N ALA A 58 0.98 10.11 -4.24
CA ALA A 58 1.30 11.40 -4.82
C ALA A 58 0.23 11.87 -5.82
N GLU A 59 -0.24 10.97 -6.68
CA GLU A 59 -1.31 11.29 -7.64
C GLU A 59 -2.67 11.52 -6.95
N ARG A 60 -2.92 10.91 -5.79
CA ARG A 60 -4.12 11.20 -4.97
C ARG A 60 -4.02 12.52 -4.22
N LEU A 61 -2.83 12.90 -3.79
CA LEU A 61 -2.57 14.11 -3.01
C LEU A 61 -2.40 15.37 -3.89
N SER A 62 -2.25 15.22 -5.21
CA SER A 62 -2.15 16.34 -6.14
C SER A 62 -3.39 16.45 -7.03
N PRO A 63 -4.38 17.29 -6.67
CA PRO A 63 -5.56 17.51 -7.50
C PRO A 63 -5.23 18.10 -8.88
N SER A 64 -4.14 18.87 -8.96
CA SER A 64 -3.67 19.55 -10.17
C SER A 64 -2.66 18.73 -10.99
N GLY A 65 -2.08 17.66 -10.42
CA GLY A 65 -1.06 16.83 -11.07
C GLY A 65 0.32 17.47 -11.21
N HIS A 66 0.45 18.79 -11.07
CA HIS A 66 1.71 19.51 -11.24
C HIS A 66 2.73 19.22 -10.14
N ASP A 67 2.26 18.97 -8.92
CA ASP A 67 3.12 18.76 -7.75
C ASP A 67 3.49 17.29 -7.54
N VAL A 68 3.04 16.38 -8.40
CA VAL A 68 3.27 14.93 -8.27
C VAL A 68 4.76 14.58 -8.12
N PRO A 69 5.69 15.12 -8.92
CA PRO A 69 7.12 14.80 -8.76
C PRO A 69 7.67 15.21 -7.39
N LEU A 70 7.28 16.38 -6.89
CA LEU A 70 7.71 16.88 -5.58
C LEU A 70 7.13 16.02 -4.45
N ILE A 71 5.85 15.66 -4.53
CA ILE A 71 5.22 14.80 -3.52
C ILE A 71 5.83 13.40 -3.54
N VAL A 72 6.13 12.85 -4.73
CA VAL A 72 6.86 11.57 -4.84
C VAL A 72 8.21 11.65 -4.15
N GLN A 73 8.96 12.72 -4.34
CA GLN A 73 10.25 12.90 -3.68
C GLN A 73 10.10 12.91 -2.15
N VAL A 74 9.22 13.76 -1.62
CA VAL A 74 9.00 13.90 -0.16
C VAL A 74 8.52 12.59 0.46
N LEU A 75 7.58 11.89 -0.19
CA LEU A 75 7.08 10.61 0.29
C LEU A 75 8.14 9.51 0.22
N SER A 76 9.01 9.52 -0.80
CA SER A 76 10.11 8.57 -0.91
C SER A 76 11.14 8.78 0.21
N GLU A 77 11.45 10.04 0.54
CA GLU A 77 12.32 10.39 1.67
C GLU A 77 11.69 9.95 3.00
N ALA A 78 10.38 10.16 3.18
CA ALA A 78 9.66 9.73 4.38
C ALA A 78 9.66 8.20 4.54
N VAL A 79 9.42 7.46 3.47
CA VAL A 79 9.49 5.98 3.46
C VAL A 79 10.90 5.47 3.74
N ALA A 80 11.92 6.16 3.21
CA ALA A 80 13.32 5.81 3.50
C ALA A 80 13.70 6.09 4.96
N ALA A 81 13.13 7.14 5.57
CA ALA A 81 13.36 7.50 6.96
C ALA A 81 12.64 6.56 7.95
N ASP A 82 11.43 6.11 7.59
CA ASP A 82 10.63 5.18 8.40
C ASP A 82 10.03 4.04 7.56
N PRO A 83 10.77 2.93 7.38
CA PRO A 83 10.28 1.76 6.65
C PRO A 83 9.06 1.09 7.29
N GLU A 84 8.78 1.35 8.59
CA GLU A 84 7.60 0.81 9.28
C GLU A 84 6.30 1.30 8.61
N VAL A 85 6.32 2.46 7.94
CA VAL A 85 5.18 2.99 7.18
C VAL A 85 4.72 1.98 6.12
N LEU A 86 5.64 1.33 5.39
CA LEU A 86 5.29 0.32 4.40
C LEU A 86 4.75 -0.95 5.06
N ALA A 87 5.30 -1.35 6.21
CA ALA A 87 4.81 -2.48 6.98
C ALA A 87 3.36 -2.27 7.47
N GLN A 88 3.03 -1.05 7.92
CA GLN A 88 1.66 -0.69 8.31
C GLN A 88 0.71 -0.70 7.11
N MET A 89 1.10 -0.15 5.97
CA MET A 89 0.29 -0.18 4.75
C MET A 89 -0.01 -1.61 4.27
N ARG A 90 0.98 -2.51 4.36
CA ARG A 90 0.79 -3.94 4.10
C ARG A 90 -0.21 -4.56 5.07
N ALA A 91 -0.12 -4.22 6.36
CA ALA A 91 -1.05 -4.70 7.38
C ALA A 91 -2.48 -4.20 7.13
N ASP A 92 -2.66 -3.03 6.54
CA ASP A 92 -3.97 -2.49 6.17
C ASP A 92 -4.56 -3.18 4.95
N ILE A 93 -3.74 -3.47 3.93
CA ILE A 93 -4.14 -4.31 2.79
C ILE A 93 -4.59 -5.69 3.30
N ARG A 94 -3.79 -6.31 4.18
CA ARG A 94 -4.12 -7.60 4.78
C ARG A 94 -5.44 -7.54 5.54
N ALA A 95 -5.62 -6.54 6.39
CA ALA A 95 -6.84 -6.38 7.17
C ALA A 95 -8.07 -6.15 6.29
N THR A 96 -7.91 -5.47 5.15
CA THR A 96 -9.00 -5.28 4.18
C THR A 96 -9.41 -6.63 3.57
N LEU A 97 -8.44 -7.43 3.14
CA LEU A 97 -8.69 -8.77 2.59
C LEU A 97 -9.31 -9.74 3.60
N GLU A 98 -8.93 -9.65 4.87
CA GLU A 98 -9.48 -10.50 5.94
C GLU A 98 -10.92 -10.11 6.33
N ARG A 99 -11.27 -8.82 6.23
CA ARG A 99 -12.54 -8.28 6.74
C ARG A 99 -13.62 -8.11 5.67
N ASP A 100 -13.23 -7.84 4.43
CA ASP A 100 -14.18 -7.59 3.35
C ASP A 100 -14.27 -8.80 2.39
N PRO A 101 -15.38 -9.55 2.43
CA PRO A 101 -15.57 -10.70 1.54
C PRO A 101 -15.77 -10.31 0.06
N ALA A 102 -16.06 -9.03 -0.25
CA ALA A 102 -16.19 -8.54 -1.62
C ALA A 102 -14.83 -8.20 -2.26
N THR A 103 -13.77 -8.08 -1.46
CA THR A 103 -12.42 -7.81 -1.96
C THR A 103 -11.73 -9.12 -2.34
N GLU A 104 -11.75 -9.46 -3.63
CA GLU A 104 -11.25 -10.75 -4.12
C GLU A 104 -9.72 -10.88 -4.13
N HIS A 105 -8.99 -9.77 -4.26
CA HIS A 105 -7.53 -9.79 -4.38
C HIS A 105 -6.86 -8.46 -3.95
N ALA A 106 -5.59 -8.53 -3.55
CA ALA A 106 -4.79 -7.41 -3.00
C ALA A 106 -4.68 -6.18 -3.92
N LEU A 107 -4.88 -6.34 -5.23
CA LEU A 107 -4.84 -5.23 -6.19
C LEU A 107 -5.95 -4.19 -5.94
N ILE A 108 -7.12 -4.60 -5.44
CA ILE A 108 -8.24 -3.70 -5.15
C ILE A 108 -7.89 -2.71 -4.03
N PRO A 109 -7.44 -3.17 -2.83
CA PRO A 109 -7.06 -2.24 -1.76
C PRO A 109 -5.84 -1.40 -2.09
N PHE A 110 -4.91 -1.93 -2.87
CA PHE A 110 -3.77 -1.16 -3.38
C PHE A 110 -4.20 0.03 -4.26
N LEU A 111 -5.17 -0.17 -5.17
CA LEU A 111 -5.60 0.90 -6.06
C LEU A 111 -6.58 1.88 -5.40
N TRP A 112 -7.52 1.41 -4.58
CA TRP A 112 -8.67 2.22 -4.16
C TRP A 112 -8.70 2.60 -2.67
N TYR A 113 -8.24 1.73 -1.77
CA TYR A 113 -8.54 1.84 -0.35
C TYR A 113 -7.45 2.45 0.53
N ILE A 114 -6.26 2.73 -0.01
CA ILE A 114 -5.13 3.30 0.76
C ILE A 114 -5.47 4.60 1.53
N CYS A 115 -6.51 5.38 1.16
CA CYS A 115 -6.94 6.55 1.92
C CYS A 115 -7.87 6.27 3.12
N ASN A 116 -8.34 5.04 3.32
CA ASN A 116 -9.10 4.74 4.52
C ASN A 116 -8.13 4.31 5.61
N LEU A 117 -7.50 5.31 6.26
CA LEU A 117 -6.93 5.18 7.59
C LEU A 117 -8.07 4.80 8.54
N TYR A 118 -8.51 3.55 8.49
CA TYR A 118 -9.25 2.98 9.61
C TYR A 118 -8.34 3.18 10.82
N PRO A 119 -8.78 3.87 11.87
CA PRO A 119 -7.94 4.11 13.03
C PRO A 119 -7.61 2.75 13.64
N ARG A 120 -6.42 2.23 13.31
CA ARG A 120 -5.77 1.19 14.09
C ARG A 120 -5.55 1.82 15.46
N ARG A 121 -6.31 1.34 16.45
CA ARG A 121 -6.00 1.55 17.86
C ARG A 121 -4.66 0.88 18.11
N THR A 122 -3.56 1.57 17.82
CA THR A 122 -2.23 1.15 18.22
C THR A 122 -2.18 1.33 19.73
N SER A 123 -2.44 0.25 20.47
CA SER A 123 -2.05 0.16 21.88
C SER A 123 -0.53 0.03 21.96
N ARG A 124 0.20 1.06 21.51
CA ARG A 124 1.59 1.26 21.90
C ARG A 124 1.52 2.23 23.06
N SER A 125 1.64 1.69 24.29
CA SER A 125 1.98 2.53 25.43
C SER A 125 3.33 3.16 25.09
N ILE A 126 3.31 4.45 24.77
CA ILE A 126 4.50 5.27 24.85
C ILE A 126 4.86 5.25 26.34
N SER A 127 5.86 4.44 26.71
CA SER A 127 6.43 4.54 28.05
C SER A 127 7.15 5.88 28.09
N THR A 128 6.50 6.88 28.66
CA THR A 128 7.15 8.13 29.05
C THR A 128 8.29 7.77 30.01
N PRO A 129 9.55 8.14 29.75
CA PRO A 129 10.59 8.00 30.76
C PRO A 129 10.28 8.95 31.93
N PRO A 130 10.44 8.54 33.19
CA PRO A 130 10.17 9.39 34.32
C PRO A 130 11.24 10.48 34.42
N HIS A 131 10.77 11.73 34.39
CA HIS A 131 11.27 12.91 35.09
C HIS A 131 12.79 13.02 35.35
N VAL A 132 13.44 13.94 34.64
CA VAL A 132 14.52 14.75 35.21
C VAL A 132 13.96 16.15 35.43
N LEU A 133 13.49 16.41 36.64
CA LEU A 133 13.31 17.75 37.21
C LEU A 133 13.67 17.67 38.70
N ALA A 134 14.54 18.59 39.10
CA ALA A 134 15.12 18.84 40.43
C ALA A 134 16.30 17.94 40.84
#